data_AF-A0A843V2H6-F1
#
_entry.id   AF-A0A843V2H6-F1
#
_cell.length_a   1.000
_cell.length_b   1.000
_cell.length_c   1.000
_cell.angle_alpha   90.00
_cell.angle_beta   90.00
_cell.angle_gamma   90.00
#
_symmetry.space_group_name_H-M   'P 1'
#
loop_
_entity.id
_entity.type
_entity.pdbx_description
1 polymer ?
#
loop_
_entity_poly.entity_id
_entity_poly.type
_entity_poly.pdbx_seq_one_letter_code
_entity_poly.pdbx_strand_id
1 'polypeptide(L)' 'GTTMIITENKFRAGYQRWGAERVCNGRTSEMMHCLIFMGPTFYQRLIHIAEDKVKFRNTGPVHPLTRQLVAKEHFL' A
#
# COMPACT_ATOMS: atom_id res chain seq x y z
N GLY A 1 -2.26 -22.71 -24.44
CA GLY A 1 -2.52 -22.36 -23.02
C GLY A 1 -3.02 -20.93 -22.92
N THR A 2 -3.87 -20.63 -21.94
CA THR A 2 -4.50 -19.31 -21.72
C THR A 2 -3.49 -18.16 -21.62
N THR A 3 -2.32 -18.39 -21.02
CA THR A 3 -1.25 -17.40 -20.92
C THR A 3 -0.79 -16.89 -22.29
N MET A 4 -0.65 -17.77 -23.29
CA MET A 4 -0.18 -17.40 -24.63
C MET A 4 -1.17 -16.47 -25.35
N ILE A 5 -2.46 -16.67 -25.12
CA ILE A 5 -3.53 -15.84 -25.69
C ILE A 5 -3.47 -14.43 -25.09
N ILE A 6 -3.24 -14.34 -23.77
CA ILE A 6 -3.12 -13.06 -23.05
C ILE A 6 -1.88 -12.29 -23.53
N THR A 7 -0.72 -12.96 -23.66
CA THR A 7 0.51 -12.32 -24.13
C THR A 7 0.40 -11.82 -25.57
N GLU A 8 -0.29 -12.56 -26.43
CA GLU A 8 -0.52 -12.17 -27.83
C GLU A 8 -1.46 -10.97 -27.93
N ASN A 9 -2.55 -10.96 -27.15
CA ASN A 9 -3.47 -9.82 -27.11
C ASN A 9 -2.79 -8.54 -26.59
N LYS A 10 -1.93 -8.66 -25.56
CA LYS A 10 -1.11 -7.52 -25.10
C LYS A 10 -0.21 -6.99 -26.21
N PHE A 11 0.46 -7.88 -26.93
CA PHE A 11 1.34 -7.51 -28.04
C PHE A 11 0.58 -6.82 -29.17
N ARG A 12 -0.60 -7.34 -29.54
CA ARG A 12 -1.50 -6.72 -30.54
C ARG A 12 -1.99 -5.33 -30.12
N ALA A 13 -2.11 -5.09 -28.82
CA ALA A 13 -2.48 -3.78 -28.26
C ALA A 13 -1.28 -2.82 -28.10
N GLY A 14 -0.08 -3.19 -28.55
CA GLY A 14 1.12 -2.35 -28.49
C GLY A 14 1.92 -2.43 -27.20
N TYR A 15 1.55 -3.33 -26.28
CA TYR A 15 2.23 -3.53 -25.00
C TYR A 15 3.30 -4.62 -25.07
N GLN A 16 4.22 -4.60 -24.12
CA GLN A 16 5.22 -5.66 -23.96
C GLN A 16 4.52 -6.98 -23.56
N ARG A 17 4.93 -8.10 -24.17
CA ARG A 17 4.28 -9.42 -24.00
C ARG A 17 4.12 -9.84 -22.53
N TRP A 18 5.10 -9.51 -21.71
CA TRP A 18 5.15 -9.87 -20.29
C TRP A 18 4.67 -8.74 -19.37
N GLY A 19 4.19 -7.61 -19.91
CA GLY A 19 3.72 -6.44 -19.15
C GLY A 19 4.81 -5.64 -18.44
N ALA A 20 6.09 -5.84 -18.80
CA ALA A 20 7.23 -5.11 -18.26
C ALA A 20 7.60 -3.94 -19.19
N GLU A 21 7.57 -2.73 -18.65
CA GLU A 21 7.74 -1.48 -19.40
C GLU A 21 8.90 -0.65 -18.89
N ARG A 22 9.45 0.21 -19.77
CA ARG A 22 10.45 1.21 -19.37
C ARG A 22 9.73 2.42 -18.80
N VAL A 23 10.15 2.86 -17.63
CA VAL A 23 9.55 3.99 -16.91
C VAL A 23 10.61 5.06 -16.69
N CYS A 24 10.20 6.32 -16.73
CA CYS A 24 11.06 7.45 -16.40
C CYS A 24 11.02 7.74 -14.90
N ASN A 25 12.15 8.13 -14.33
CA ASN A 25 12.23 8.63 -12.97
C ASN A 25 11.51 9.97 -12.86
N GLY A 26 10.49 10.06 -12.00
CA GLY A 26 9.71 11.28 -11.80
C GLY A 26 10.49 12.46 -11.20
N ARG A 27 11.68 12.22 -10.64
CA ARG A 27 12.53 13.28 -10.07
C ARG A 27 13.58 13.80 -11.05
N THR A 28 14.25 12.92 -11.79
CA THR A 28 15.37 13.29 -12.68
C THR A 28 15.02 13.26 -14.16
N SER A 29 13.82 12.78 -14.52
CA SER A 29 13.36 12.55 -15.90
C SER A 29 14.20 11.53 -16.69
N GLU A 30 15.14 10.85 -16.04
CA GLU A 30 15.97 9.81 -16.66
C GLU A 30 15.24 8.48 -16.75
N MET A 31 15.60 7.66 -17.74
CA MET A 31 15.05 6.31 -17.88
C MET A 31 15.57 5.39 -16.76
N MET A 32 14.68 4.65 -16.12
CA MET A 32 15.09 3.65 -15.14
C MET A 32 15.86 2.51 -15.83
N HIS A 33 16.91 2.02 -15.18
CA HIS A 33 17.75 0.94 -15.71
C HIS A 33 17.04 -0.42 -15.76
N CYS A 34 15.96 -0.58 -14.99
CA CYS A 34 15.15 -1.79 -14.93
C CYS A 34 13.79 -1.62 -15.63
N LEU A 35 13.20 -2.74 -16.01
CA LEU A 35 11.81 -2.78 -16.48
C LEU A 35 10.87 -2.94 -15.28
N ILE A 36 9.76 -2.20 -15.30
CA ILE A 36 8.74 -2.26 -14.25
C ILE A 36 7.53 -3.01 -14.82
N PHE A 37 7.08 -4.04 -14.10
CA PHE A 37 5.81 -4.68 -14.41
C PHE A 37 4.65 -3.81 -13.92
N MET A 38 3.79 -3.38 -14.84
CA MET A 38 2.64 -2.53 -14.55
C MET A 38 1.35 -3.13 -15.11
N GLY A 39 0.25 -2.94 -14.39
CA GLY A 39 -1.07 -3.37 -14.81
C GLY A 39 -2.17 -2.98 -13.82
N PRO A 40 -3.43 -2.91 -14.29
CA PRO A 40 -4.56 -2.62 -13.42
C PRO A 40 -4.72 -3.73 -12.38
N THR A 41 -4.70 -3.35 -11.11
CA THR A 41 -4.88 -4.25 -9.97
C THR A 41 -5.94 -3.66 -9.04
N PHE A 42 -6.90 -4.48 -8.62
CA PHE A 42 -7.94 -4.05 -7.68
C PHE A 42 -7.38 -4.07 -6.25
N TYR A 43 -7.13 -2.89 -5.70
CA TYR A 43 -6.73 -2.72 -4.30
C TYR A 43 -7.94 -2.39 -3.42
N GLN A 44 -8.01 -3.01 -2.25
CA GLN A 44 -9.01 -2.70 -1.24
C GLN A 44 -8.40 -1.75 -0.21
N ARG A 45 -9.08 -0.63 0.07
CA ARG A 45 -8.71 0.25 1.18
C ARG A 45 -9.20 -0.39 2.49
N LEU A 46 -8.27 -0.66 3.40
CA LEU A 46 -8.59 -1.15 4.73
C LEU A 46 -9.09 0.01 5.62
N ILE A 47 -10.04 -0.30 6.50
CA ILE A 47 -10.66 0.68 7.42
C ILE A 47 -9.75 1.10 8.58
N HIS A 48 -8.68 0.35 8.83
CA HIS A 48 -7.75 0.65 9.92
C HIS A 48 -6.74 1.71 9.49
N ILE A 49 -7.14 2.96 9.59
CA ILE A 49 -6.32 4.11 9.22
C ILE A 49 -5.33 4.42 10.37
N ALA A 50 -4.15 4.93 10.02
CA ALA A 50 -3.10 5.26 10.99
C ALA A 50 -3.55 6.35 11.99
N GLU A 51 -4.38 7.29 11.54
CA GLU A 51 -4.95 8.37 12.34
C GLU A 51 -5.74 7.85 13.54
N ASP A 52 -6.56 6.81 13.34
CA ASP A 52 -7.36 6.18 14.40
C ASP A 52 -6.51 5.46 15.46
N LYS A 53 -5.24 5.24 15.17
CA LYS A 53 -4.29 4.51 16.03
C LYS A 53 -3.33 5.45 16.78
N VAL A 54 -3.40 6.76 16.55
CA VAL A 54 -2.53 7.71 17.24
C VAL A 54 -2.91 7.75 18.73
N LYS A 55 -2.05 7.20 19.58
CA LYS A 55 -2.22 7.20 21.04
C LYS A 55 -1.05 7.91 21.69
N PHE A 56 -1.23 9.17 22.08
CA PHE A 56 -0.27 9.91 22.90
C PHE A 56 -0.67 9.85 24.39
N ARG A 57 0.31 9.79 25.31
CA ARG A 57 0.14 10.01 26.76
C ARG A 57 1.44 10.55 27.37
N ASN A 58 1.34 11.66 28.12
CA ASN A 58 2.43 12.23 28.94
C ASN A 58 2.23 11.94 30.44
N THR A 59 0.98 12.04 30.92
CA THR A 59 0.49 11.56 32.24
C THR A 59 -1.00 11.24 32.04
N GLY A 60 -1.57 10.26 32.77
CA GLY A 60 -2.95 9.82 32.56
C GLY A 60 -3.62 9.30 33.84
N PRO A 61 -4.94 9.03 33.80
CA PRO A 61 -5.69 8.55 34.96
C PRO A 61 -5.11 7.25 35.51
N VAL A 62 -4.96 7.22 36.84
CA VAL A 62 -4.40 6.09 37.59
C VAL A 62 -5.51 5.51 38.47
N HIS A 63 -5.61 4.19 38.53
CA HIS A 63 -6.59 3.53 39.38
C HIS A 63 -6.25 3.76 40.88
N PRO A 64 -7.18 4.23 41.73
CA PRO A 64 -6.88 4.64 43.11
C PRO A 64 -6.41 3.48 44.02
N LEU A 65 -6.92 2.27 43.79
CA LEU A 65 -6.56 1.08 44.60
C LEU A 65 -5.20 0.48 44.23
N THR A 66 -4.92 0.31 42.94
CA THR A 66 -3.74 -0.40 42.43
C THR A 66 -2.61 0.54 42.02
N ARG A 67 -2.88 1.85 41.93
CA ARG A 67 -1.99 2.86 41.38
C ARG A 67 -1.45 2.50 39.99
N GLN A 68 -2.13 1.61 39.27
CA GLN A 68 -1.80 1.20 37.92
C GLN A 68 -2.54 2.05 36.89
N LEU A 69 -1.93 2.18 35.72
CA LEU A 69 -2.52 2.92 34.60
C LEU A 69 -3.76 2.19 34.09
N VAL A 70 -4.85 2.92 33.87
CA VAL A 70 -6.08 2.36 33.31
C VAL A 70 -5.85 2.00 31.84
N ALA A 71 -6.14 0.73 31.48
CA ALA A 71 -6.15 0.25 30.10
C ALA A 71 -7.17 1.08 29.30
N LYS A 72 -6.75 1.60 28.15
CA LYS A 72 -7.65 2.37 27.27
C LYS A 72 -8.66 1.42 26.65
N GLU A 73 -9.82 1.28 27.27
CA GLU A 73 -11.03 0.83 26.60
C GLU A 73 -12.02 2.00 26.57
N HIS A 74 -12.31 2.45 25.35
CA HIS A 74 -13.51 3.18 24.96
C HIS A 74 -14.08 4.16 26.00
N PHE A 75 -13.50 5.36 26.08
CA PHE A 75 -14.33 6.54 26.31
C PHE A 75 -14.81 7.01 24.94
N LEU A 76 -15.90 6.41 24.48
CA LEU A 76 -16.89 7.13 23.68
C LEU A 76 -17.72 7.98 24.65
#